data_AF-A0A2M8C0T9-F1
#
_entry.id   AF-A0A2M8C0T9-F1
#
_cell.length_a   1.000
_cell.length_b   1.000
_cell.length_c   1.000
_cell.angle_alpha   90.00
_cell.angle_beta   90.00
_cell.angle_gamma   90.00
#
_symmetry.space_group_name_H-M   'P 1'
#
loop_
_entity.id
_entity.type
_entity.pdbx_description
1 polymer ?
#
loop_
_entity_poly.entity_id
_entity_poly.type
_entity_poly.pdbx_seq_one_letter_code
_entity_poly.pdbx_strand_id
1 'polypeptide(L)' 'CLLLQPFIKEPDKTVEEIIAETIAKVGENIKVRRFARFELGC' A
#
# COMPACT_ATOMS: atom_id res chain seq x y z
N CYS A 1 -7.72 1.09 -8.67
CA CYS A 1 -6.73 0.10 -8.22
C CYS A 1 -6.00 0.66 -7.00
N LEU A 2 -6.08 0.04 -5.81
CA LEU A 2 -5.44 0.58 -4.59
C LEU A 2 -3.92 0.44 -4.58
N LEU A 3 -3.42 -0.64 -5.17
CA LEU A 3 -1.99 -0.96 -5.19
C LEU A 3 -1.18 0.05 -6.01
N LEU A 4 -1.77 0.59 -7.07
CA LEU A 4 -1.21 1.63 -7.95
C LEU A 4 -1.37 3.05 -7.38
N GLN A 5 -1.95 3.22 -6.18
CA GLN A 5 -2.09 4.57 -5.63
C GLN A 5 -0.72 5.10 -5.17
N PRO A 6 -0.45 6.39 -5.41
CA PRO A 6 0.70 7.05 -4.83
C PRO A 6 0.55 7.05 -3.31
N PHE A 7 1.63 6.74 -2.59
CA PHE A 7 1.60 6.69 -1.14
C PHE A 7 1.48 8.10 -0.57
N ILE A 8 0.57 8.29 0.39
CA ILE A 8 0.24 9.64 0.93
C ILE A 8 1.45 10.35 1.55
N LYS A 9 2.39 9.61 2.15
CA LYS A 9 3.60 10.20 2.74
C LYS A 9 4.74 10.38 1.73
N GLU A 10 4.72 9.64 0.63
CA GLU A 10 5.81 9.61 -0.36
C GLU A 10 5.19 9.42 -1.75
N PRO A 11 4.74 10.50 -2.41
CA PRO A 11 3.95 10.43 -3.63
C PRO A 11 4.73 9.86 -4.82
N ASP A 12 6.06 9.80 -4.72
CA ASP A 12 6.94 9.22 -5.74
C ASP A 12 6.89 7.69 -5.77
N LYS A 13 6.40 7.04 -4.70
CA LYS A 13 6.31 5.58 -4.60
C LYS A 13 4.87 5.13 -4.54
N THR A 14 4.62 4.03 -5.23
CA THR A 14 3.34 3.33 -5.16
C THR A 14 3.25 2.47 -3.91
N VAL A 15 2.01 2.13 -3.51
CA VAL A 15 1.78 1.21 -2.38
C VAL A 15 2.44 -0.16 -2.62
N GLU A 16 2.54 -0.63 -3.87
CA GLU A 16 3.27 -1.85 -4.22
C GLU A 16 4.76 -1.78 -3.93
N GLU A 17 5.42 -0.69 -4.31
CA GLU A 17 6.86 -0.51 -4.09
C GLU A 17 7.20 -0.47 -2.60
N ILE A 18 6.35 0.15 -1.78
CA ILE A 18 6.55 0.20 -0.33
C ILE A 18 6.35 -1.16 0.31
N ILE A 19 5.36 -1.94 -0.16
CA ILE A 19 5.18 -3.32 0.30
C ILE A 19 6.42 -4.14 -0.04
N ALA A 20 6.96 -4.02 -1.25
CA ALA A 20 8.18 -4.71 -1.67
C ALA A 20 9.40 -4.30 -0.83
N GLU A 21 9.57 -3.00 -0.57
CA GLU A 21 10.66 -2.48 0.26
C GLU A 21 10.54 -2.96 1.72
N THR A 22 9.31 -3.07 2.22
CA THR A 22 9.04 -3.57 3.58
C THR A 22 9.26 -5.08 3.68
N ILE A 23 8.90 -5.86 2.64
CA ILE A 23 9.20 -7.29 2.55
C ILE A 23 10.72 -7.51 2.58
N ALA A 24 11.49 -6.70 1.84
CA ALA A 24 12.95 -6.79 1.82
C ALA A 24 13.58 -6.44 3.18
N LYS A 25 13.01 -5.49 3.94
CA LYS A 25 13.49 -5.10 5.27
C LYS A 25 13.14 -6.09 6.38
N VAL A 26 11.93 -6.65 6.34
CA VAL A 26 11.41 -7.55 7.38
C VAL A 26 11.79 -9.01 7.13
N GLY A 27 11.96 -9.41 5.86
CA GLY A 27 12.25 -10.79 5.47
C GLY A 27 11.03 -11.71 5.53
N GLU A 28 9.83 -11.18 5.76
CA GLU A 28 8.57 -11.91 5.77
C GLU A 28 7.65 -11.49 4.62
N ASN A 29 6.80 -12.40 4.17
CA ASN A 29 5.88 -12.16 3.06
C ASN A 29 4.67 -11.34 3.51
N ILE A 30 4.61 -10.07 3.13
CA ILE A 30 3.53 -9.14 3.47
C ILE A 30 2.57 -9.05 2.29
N LYS A 31 1.30 -9.46 2.51
CA LYS A 31 0.25 -9.38 1.49
C LYS A 31 -1.00 -8.69 2.04
N VAL A 32 -1.45 -7.65 1.34
CA VAL A 32 -2.73 -6.99 1.65
C VAL A 32 -3.87 -7.93 1.25
N ARG A 33 -4.53 -8.54 2.24
CA ARG A 33 -5.59 -9.54 1.99
C ARG A 33 -6.94 -8.89 1.71
N ARG A 34 -7.31 -7.87 2.47
CA ARG A 34 -8.57 -7.12 2.34
C ARG A 34 -8.31 -5.70 2.81
N PHE A 35 -8.90 -4.74 2.12
CA PHE A 35 -8.99 -3.35 2.56
C PHE A 35 -10.43 -2.91 2.40
N ALA A 36 -10.86 -1.95 3.22
CA ALA A 36 -12.14 -1.28 3.07
C ALA A 36 -11.87 0.22 3.08
N ARG A 37 -12.32 0.93 2.06
CA ARG A 37 -12.34 2.40 2.02
C ARG A 37 -13.78 2.81 2.28
N PHE A 38 -14.02 3.34 3.48
CA PHE A 38 -15.31 3.95 3.81
C PHE A 38 -15.17 5.46 3.58
N GLU A 39 -15.95 5.98 2.65
CA GLU A 39 -16.17 7.42 2.51
C GLU A 39 -17.55 7.73 3.06
N LEU A 40 -17.60 8.63 4.04
CA LEU A 40 -18.85 9.15 4.59
C LEU A 40 -19.34 10.25 3.66
N GLY A 41 -20.46 9.99 2.97
CA GLY A 41 -21.26 11.01 2.31
C GLY A 41 -20.93 11.20 0.82
N CYS A 42 -21.97 11.04 0.00
CA CYS A 42 -22.15 11.84 -1.20
C CYS A 42 -22.46 13.29 -0.80
#